data_AF-X1AF70-F1
#
_entry.id   AF-X1AF70-F1
#
_cell.length_a   1.000
_cell.length_b   1.000
_cell.length_c   1.000
_cell.angle_alpha   90.00
_cell.angle_beta   90.00
_cell.angle_gamma   90.00
#
_symmetry.space_group_name_H-M   'P 1'
#
loop_
_entity.id
_entity.type
_entity.pdbx_description
1 polymer ?
#
loop_
_entity_poly.entity_id
_entity_poly.type
_entity_poly.pdbx_seq_one_letter_code
_entity_poly.pdbx_strand_id
1 'polypeptide(L)'
;MPAIGFICPDQQQVKFEECFKACRMNSRCATLPTLKRMARQRLWTGKPSTTQLINGTRLEFLKITTDYFIDPQKLAFALLGTKHHEDLENTDFLVEEKLEDKDMTGIMDFY
;
A
#
# COMPACT_ATOMS: atom_id res chain seq x y z
N MET A 1 8.56 -0.27 2.32
CA MET A 1 8.38 1.18 2.21
C MET A 1 8.22 1.72 3.64
N PRO A 2 8.63 2.97 3.92
CA PRO A 2 8.74 3.57 5.23
C PRO A 2 7.54 4.48 5.56
N ALA A 3 6.32 4.19 5.08
CA ALA A 3 5.19 4.90 5.65
C ALA A 3 5.05 4.48 7.11
N ILE A 4 4.93 5.44 8.01
CA ILE A 4 4.96 5.21 9.46
C ILE A 4 3.62 5.54 10.15
N GLY A 5 2.68 6.14 9.41
CA GLY A 5 1.43 6.61 9.99
C GLY A 5 0.38 7.08 8.99
N PHE A 6 -0.71 7.61 9.54
CA PHE A 6 -1.83 8.17 8.81
C PHE A 6 -1.97 9.68 9.00
N ILE A 7 -2.61 10.32 8.03
CA ILE A 7 -3.14 11.68 8.11
C ILE A 7 -4.62 11.56 8.50
N CYS A 8 -5.01 12.16 9.62
CA CYS A 8 -6.38 12.22 10.11
C CYS A 8 -7.23 13.23 9.30
N PRO A 9 -8.58 13.17 9.38
CA PRO A 9 -9.48 14.13 8.74
C PRO A 9 -9.21 15.61 9.03
N ASP A 10 -8.65 15.92 10.20
CA ASP A 10 -8.23 17.28 10.61
C ASP A 10 -6.81 17.63 10.16
N GLN A 11 -6.22 16.86 9.23
CA GLN A 11 -4.88 17.01 8.67
C GLN A 11 -3.73 16.76 9.66
N GLN A 12 -4.01 16.32 10.88
CA GLN A 12 -2.95 15.93 11.82
C GLN A 12 -2.43 14.52 11.53
N GLN A 13 -1.16 14.30 11.82
CA GLN A 13 -0.48 13.02 11.61
C GLN A 13 -0.55 12.16 12.87
N VAL A 14 -0.66 10.84 12.70
CA VAL A 14 -0.66 9.86 13.79
C VAL A 14 0.11 8.62 13.34
N LYS A 15 0.97 8.06 14.20
CA LYS A 15 1.68 6.81 13.89
C LYS A 15 0.70 5.63 13.82
N PHE A 16 1.04 4.60 13.06
CA PHE A 16 0.19 3.41 12.94
C PHE A 16 -0.12 2.75 14.28
N GLU A 17 0.91 2.59 15.13
CA GLU A 17 0.76 1.97 16.45
C GLU A 17 -0.22 2.73 17.34
N GLU A 18 -0.16 4.07 17.32
CA GLU A 18 -1.06 4.94 18.08
C GLU A 18 -2.48 4.83 17.55
N CYS A 19 -2.66 4.94 16.22
CA CYS A 19 -3.95 4.85 15.55
C CYS A 19 -4.67 3.50 15.81
N PHE A 20 -3.91 2.41 15.84
CA PHE A 20 -4.46 1.07 16.07
C PHE A 20 -4.91 0.86 17.52
N LYS A 21 -4.18 1.41 18.50
CA LYS A 21 -4.54 1.33 19.92
C LYS A 21 -5.78 2.14 20.23
N ALA A 22 -5.75 3.45 19.96
CA ALA A 22 -6.86 4.35 20.26
C ALA A 22 -6.90 5.49 19.24
N CYS A 23 -8.11 5.83 18.77
CA CYS A 23 -8.25 6.93 17.84
C CYS A 23 -8.13 8.27 18.57
N ARG A 24 -7.22 9.15 18.14
CA ARG A 24 -7.08 10.51 18.67
C ARG A 24 -8.39 11.31 18.61
N MET A 25 -9.22 11.06 17.59
CA MET A 25 -10.50 11.76 17.38
C MET A 25 -11.70 11.09 18.07
N ASN A 26 -11.48 10.11 18.97
CA ASN A 26 -12.48 9.26 19.63
C ASN A 26 -13.30 8.34 18.69
N SER A 27 -13.53 8.74 17.44
CA SER A 27 -14.13 7.94 16.39
C SER A 27 -13.16 7.75 15.22
N ARG A 28 -12.97 6.50 14.80
CA ARG A 28 -12.05 6.18 13.68
C ARG A 28 -12.66 6.61 12.36
N CYS A 29 -11.82 7.13 11.47
CA CYS A 29 -12.21 7.50 10.10
C CYS A 29 -12.57 6.30 9.20
N ALA A 30 -12.10 5.10 9.56
CA ALA A 30 -12.44 3.83 8.92
C ALA A 30 -12.37 2.70 9.95
N THR A 31 -12.89 1.52 9.61
CA THR A 31 -12.80 0.35 10.48
C THR A 31 -11.34 -0.07 10.72
N LEU A 32 -11.04 -0.61 11.90
CA LEU A 32 -9.68 -1.02 12.25
C LEU A 32 -9.08 -2.06 11.27
N PRO A 33 -9.83 -3.08 10.79
CA PRO A 33 -9.32 -4.00 9.76
C PRO A 33 -8.92 -3.30 8.47
N THR A 34 -9.73 -2.34 8.00
CA THR A 34 -9.44 -1.54 6.81
C THR A 34 -8.16 -0.73 6.99
N LEU A 35 -8.01 -0.05 8.12
CA LEU A 35 -6.78 0.72 8.43
C LEU A 35 -5.55 -0.19 8.51
N LYS A 36 -5.66 -1.37 9.12
CA LYS A 36 -4.56 -2.35 9.14
C LYS A 36 -4.20 -2.83 7.73
N ARG A 37 -5.19 -3.06 6.86
CA ARG A 37 -4.96 -3.47 5.46
C ARG A 37 -4.29 -2.36 4.65
N MET A 38 -4.69 -1.10 4.86
CA MET A 38 -4.08 0.08 4.23
C MET A 38 -2.65 0.36 4.70
N ALA A 39 -2.31 0.03 5.95
CA ALA A 39 -0.96 0.20 6.48
C ALA A 39 0.04 -0.85 5.99
N ARG A 40 -0.44 -1.96 5.39
CA ARG A 40 0.45 -3.00 4.86
C ARG A 40 1.30 -2.43 3.74
N GLN A 41 2.61 -2.63 3.86
CA GLN A 41 3.58 -2.16 2.88
C GLN A 41 4.55 -3.29 2.55
N ARG A 42 4.98 -3.33 1.29
CA ARG A 42 6.07 -4.22 0.87
C ARG A 42 7.40 -3.62 1.32
N LEU A 43 8.19 -4.39 2.08
CA LEU A 43 9.56 -3.98 2.40
C LEU A 43 10.38 -3.92 1.11
N TRP A 44 11.24 -2.90 1.02
CA TRP A 44 12.12 -2.75 -0.12
C TRP A 44 13.28 -3.74 -0.01
N THR A 45 13.47 -4.57 -1.02
CA THR A 45 14.49 -5.64 -1.03
C THR A 45 15.71 -5.30 -1.87
N GLY A 46 15.81 -4.06 -2.37
CA GLY A 46 16.88 -3.64 -3.28
C GLY A 46 16.58 -3.87 -4.77
N LYS A 47 15.53 -4.62 -5.11
CA LYS A 47 15.11 -4.87 -6.50
C LYS A 47 13.80 -4.15 -6.84
N PRO A 48 13.76 -3.25 -7.85
CA PRO A 48 12.55 -2.54 -8.25
C PRO A 48 11.47 -3.47 -8.78
N SER A 49 10.21 -3.16 -8.45
CA SER A 49 9.09 -3.72 -9.19
C SER A 49 8.82 -2.94 -10.47
N THR A 50 8.14 -3.56 -11.44
CA THR A 50 7.64 -2.87 -12.65
C THR A 50 6.85 -1.60 -12.28
N THR A 51 5.99 -1.65 -11.26
CA THR A 51 5.24 -0.49 -10.75
C THR A 51 6.15 0.64 -10.29
N GLN A 52 7.29 0.33 -9.66
CA GLN A 52 8.23 1.36 -9.23
C GLN A 52 8.99 1.97 -10.42
N LEU A 53 9.29 1.16 -11.44
CA LEU A 53 10.01 1.64 -12.64
C LEU A 53 9.15 2.56 -13.51
N ILE A 54 7.84 2.36 -13.54
CA ILE A 54 6.92 3.25 -14.28
C ILE A 54 6.52 4.51 -13.51
N ASN A 55 6.74 4.53 -12.19
CA ASN A 55 6.52 5.73 -11.37
C ASN A 55 7.68 6.73 -11.54
N GLY A 56 7.45 7.99 -11.14
CA GLY A 56 8.51 8.99 -11.16
C GLY A 56 9.67 8.62 -10.23
N THR A 57 10.91 8.67 -10.74
CA THR A 57 12.12 8.29 -9.99
C THR A 57 12.26 9.00 -8.64
N ARG A 58 11.99 10.31 -8.59
CA ARG A 58 12.04 11.08 -7.35
C ARG A 58 11.00 10.62 -6.33
N LEU A 59 9.80 10.25 -6.79
CA LEU A 59 8.73 9.76 -5.93
C LEU A 59 9.13 8.45 -5.27
N GLU A 60 9.60 7.47 -6.06
CA GLU A 60 10.01 6.18 -5.52
C GLU A 60 11.26 6.28 -4.64
N PHE A 61 12.22 7.15 -4.99
CA PHE A 61 13.36 7.44 -4.12
C PHE A 61 12.92 7.96 -2.74
N LEU A 62 12.00 8.93 -2.69
CA LEU A 62 11.47 9.46 -1.43
C LEU A 62 10.67 8.39 -0.67
N LYS A 63 9.83 7.61 -1.36
CA LYS A 63 9.12 6.46 -0.77
C LYS A 63 10.04 5.34 -0.29
N ILE A 64 11.33 5.33 -0.61
CA ILE A 64 12.29 4.35 -0.08
C ILE A 64 13.06 4.94 1.10
N THR A 65 13.40 6.22 1.02
CA THR A 65 14.39 6.86 1.90
C THR A 65 13.81 7.74 2.99
N THR A 66 12.55 8.15 2.88
CA THR A 66 11.94 9.16 3.74
C THR A 66 10.65 8.66 4.36
N ASP A 67 10.54 8.78 5.68
CA ASP A 67 9.30 8.49 6.41
C ASP A 67 8.17 9.38 5.92
N TYR A 68 6.98 8.80 5.74
CA TYR A 68 5.80 9.55 5.31
C TYR A 68 4.50 9.04 5.94
N PHE A 69 3.45 9.85 5.80
CA PHE A 69 2.12 9.58 6.31
C PHE A 69 1.13 9.42 5.15
N ILE A 70 0.18 8.51 5.34
CA ILE A 70 -0.80 8.13 4.32
C ILE A 70 -2.15 8.75 4.67
N ASP A 71 -2.84 9.32 3.69
CA ASP A 71 -4.25 9.67 3.85
C ASP A 71 -5.12 8.42 3.58
N PRO A 72 -5.84 7.88 4.59
CA PRO A 72 -6.68 6.69 4.40
C PRO A 72 -7.76 6.88 3.34
N GLN A 73 -8.31 8.08 3.18
CA GLN A 73 -9.39 8.31 2.21
C GLN A 73 -8.88 8.20 0.77
N LYS A 74 -7.65 8.66 0.51
CA LYS A 74 -7.02 8.55 -0.81
C LYS A 74 -6.67 7.11 -1.20
N LEU A 75 -6.65 6.18 -0.24
CA LEU A 75 -6.42 4.75 -0.49
C LEU A 75 -7.71 3.94 -0.68
N ALA A 76 -8.90 4.52 -0.53
CA ALA A 76 -10.15 3.76 -0.59
C ALA A 76 -10.32 3.01 -1.92
N PHE A 77 -10.07 3.67 -3.06
CA PHE A 77 -10.17 3.03 -4.37
C PHE A 77 -9.04 2.05 -4.65
N ALA A 78 -7.82 2.34 -4.18
CA ALA A 78 -6.71 1.40 -4.29
C ALA A 78 -7.01 0.09 -3.54
N LEU A 79 -7.60 0.19 -2.34
CA LEU A 79 -8.00 -0.97 -1.55
C LEU A 79 -9.12 -1.77 -2.24
N LEU A 80 -10.13 -1.09 -2.79
CA LEU A 80 -11.20 -1.74 -3.55
C LEU A 80 -10.65 -2.47 -4.78
N GLY A 81 -9.75 -1.84 -5.53
CA GLY A 81 -9.07 -2.45 -6.66
C GLY A 81 -8.30 -3.70 -6.25
N THR A 82 -7.48 -3.63 -5.20
CA THR A 82 -6.77 -4.81 -4.68
C THR A 82 -7.71 -5.94 -4.30
N LYS A 83 -8.84 -5.63 -3.65
CA LYS A 83 -9.84 -6.66 -3.33
C LYS A 83 -10.43 -7.28 -4.61
N HIS A 84 -10.71 -6.47 -5.63
CA HIS A 84 -11.24 -6.97 -6.89
C HIS A 84 -10.26 -7.91 -7.58
N HIS A 85 -8.96 -7.58 -7.61
CA HIS A 85 -7.91 -8.48 -8.09
C HIS A 85 -7.85 -9.77 -7.28
N GLU A 86 -7.85 -9.70 -5.94
CA GLU A 86 -7.86 -10.89 -5.06
C GLU A 86 -9.07 -11.81 -5.32
N ASP A 87 -10.24 -11.23 -5.59
CA ASP A 87 -11.46 -11.99 -5.89
C ASP A 87 -11.38 -12.65 -7.29
N LEU A 88 -10.67 -12.05 -8.26
CA LEU A 88 -10.44 -12.60 -9.62
C LEU A 88 -9.34 -13.66 -9.67
N GLU A 89 -8.34 -13.58 -8.79
CA GLU A 89 -7.28 -14.59 -8.65
C GLU A 89 -7.83 -15.98 -8.27
N ASN A 90 -8.98 -16.03 -7.61
CA ASN A 90 -9.60 -17.28 -7.17
C ASN A 90 -10.46 -17.94 -8.27
N THR A 91 -9.84 -18.20 -9.43
CA THR A 91 -10.48 -18.85 -10.58
C THR A 91 -9.60 -19.98 -11.14
N ASP A 92 -10.15 -20.82 -12.02
CA ASP A 92 -9.44 -21.96 -12.64
C ASP A 92 -8.49 -21.53 -13.78
N PHE A 93 -8.36 -20.23 -14.04
CA PHE A 93 -7.47 -19.69 -15.07
C PHE A 93 -6.12 -19.29 -14.48
N LEU A 94 -5.10 -19.16 -15.33
CA LEU A 94 -3.86 -18.51 -14.94
C LEU A 94 -4.17 -17.00 -14.84
N VAL A 95 -4.15 -16.42 -13.64
CA VAL A 95 -4.58 -15.02 -13.40
C VAL A 95 -3.41 -14.08 -13.14
N GLU A 96 -2.48 -14.47 -12.25
CA GLU A 96 -1.27 -13.70 -11.96
C GLU A 96 -0.03 -14.59 -11.99
N GLU A 97 1.01 -14.20 -12.72
CA GLU A 97 2.33 -14.85 -12.67
C GLU A 97 3.40 -13.89 -12.18
N LYS A 98 4.17 -14.34 -11.17
CA LYS A 98 5.32 -13.60 -10.66
C LYS A 98 6.52 -13.85 -11.55
N LEU A 99 7.06 -12.77 -12.11
CA LEU A 99 8.26 -12.79 -12.92
C LEU A 99 9.40 -12.12 -12.16
N GLU A 100 10.57 -12.73 -12.19
CA GLU A 100 11.78 -12.20 -11.57
C GLU A 100 12.93 -12.21 -12.56
N ASP A 101 13.62 -11.08 -12.64
CA ASP A 101 14.87 -10.94 -13.36
C ASP A 101 16.00 -10.57 -12.37
N LYS A 102 17.23 -10.53 -12.86
CA LYS A 102 18.41 -10.16 -12.08
C LYS A 102 18.22 -8.81 -11.38
N ASP A 103 17.68 -7.82 -12.10
CA ASP A 103 17.63 -6.43 -11.64
C ASP A 103 16.22 -5.92 -11.33
N MET A 104 15.16 -6.71 -11.55
CA MET A 104 13.78 -6.27 -11.31
C MET A 104 12.80 -7.42 -11.02
N THR A 105 11.61 -7.08 -10.53
CA THR A 105 10.48 -8.01 -10.32
C THR A 105 9.20 -7.48 -10.97
N GLY A 106 8.33 -8.39 -11.40
CA GLY A 106 7.05 -8.06 -12.01
C GLY A 106 5.97 -9.04 -11.59
N ILE A 107 4.73 -8.62 -11.70
CA ILE A 107 3.56 -9.48 -11.62
C ILE A 107 2.76 -9.17 -12.88
N MET A 108 2.51 -10.19 -13.69
CA MET A 108 1.74 -10.07 -14.92
C MET A 108 0.31 -10.53 -14.64
N ASP A 109 -0.65 -9.64 -14.89
CA ASP A 109 -2.07 -9.98 -14.94
C ASP A 109 -2.38 -10.62 -16.30
N PHE A 110 -3.02 -11.78 -16.29
CA PHE A 110 -3.47 -12.48 -17.49
C PHE A 110 -4.93 -12.14 -17.81
N TYR A 111 -5.30 -12.25 -19.09
CA TYR A 111 -6.63 -11.95 -19.62
C TYR A 111 -7.52 -13.19 -19.73
#